data_AF-A0A839PJC7-F1
#
_entry.id   AF-A0A839PJC7-F1
#
_cell.length_a   1.000
_cell.length_b   1.000
_cell.length_c   1.000
_cell.angle_alpha   90.00
_cell.angle_beta   90.00
_cell.angle_gamma   90.00
#
_symmetry.space_group_name_H-M   'P 1'
#
loop_
_entity.id
_entity.type
_entity.pdbx_description
1 polymer ?
#
loop_
_entity_poly.entity_id
_entity_poly.type
_entity_poly.pdbx_seq_one_letter_code
_entity_poly.pdbx_strand_id
1 'polypeptide(L)' 'MPTLTRLLLALAAMALLVYGGMVALVTFVHPVPSEMTIRIPPEKLAPKPRSASLPQAATPLASVSGGTAQTARTTAE' A
#
# COMPACT_ATOMS: atom_id res chain seq x y z
N MET A 1 -54.58 -5.18 -16.68
CA MET A 1 -54.29 -5.20 -15.23
C MET A 1 -52.84 -4.78 -15.00
N PRO A 2 -52.57 -3.48 -14.80
CA PRO A 2 -51.23 -2.90 -14.81
C PRO A 2 -50.53 -3.01 -13.44
N THR A 3 -50.11 -4.21 -13.06
CA THR A 3 -49.37 -4.47 -11.82
C THR A 3 -47.85 -4.40 -12.01
N LEU A 4 -47.32 -4.96 -13.11
CA LEU A 4 -45.88 -4.98 -13.40
C LEU A 4 -45.33 -3.58 -13.74
N THR A 5 -46.02 -2.82 -14.60
CA THR A 5 -45.61 -1.45 -14.96
C THR A 5 -45.61 -0.51 -13.74
N ARG A 6 -46.58 -0.64 -12.82
CA ARG A 6 -46.59 0.12 -11.57
C ARG A 6 -45.43 -0.27 -10.64
N LEU A 7 -45.09 -1.56 -10.54
CA LEU A 7 -43.93 -2.02 -9.75
C LEU A 7 -42.61 -1.44 -10.30
N LEU A 8 -42.39 -1.54 -11.61
CA LEU A 8 -41.20 -0.99 -12.26
C LEU A 8 -41.12 0.53 -12.10
N LEU A 9 -42.24 1.23 -12.24
CA LEU A 9 -42.27 2.68 -12.07
C LEU A 9 -41.95 3.08 -10.63
N ALA A 10 -42.43 2.32 -9.63
CA ALA A 10 -42.08 2.54 -8.23
C ALA A 10 -40.58 2.31 -7.97
N LEU A 11 -40.00 1.25 -8.53
CA LEU A 11 -38.57 0.98 -8.45
C LEU A 11 -37.74 2.06 -9.14
N ALA A 12 -38.16 2.49 -10.33
CA ALA A 12 -37.50 3.56 -11.07
C ALA A 12 -37.55 4.89 -10.30
N ALA A 13 -38.69 5.21 -9.68
CA ALA A 13 -38.82 6.40 -8.84
C ALA A 13 -37.90 6.35 -7.63
N MET A 14 -37.81 5.21 -6.93
CA MET A 14 -36.86 5.04 -5.82
C MET A 14 -35.41 5.15 -6.27
N ALA A 15 -35.04 4.47 -7.36
CA ALA A 15 -33.69 4.52 -7.90
C ALA A 15 -33.31 5.95 -8.31
N LEU A 16 -34.22 6.67 -8.97
CA LEU A 16 -34.01 8.07 -9.35
C LEU A 16 -33.83 8.96 -8.12
N LEU A 17 -34.59 8.73 -7.06
CA LEU A 17 -34.52 9.56 -5.84
C LEU A 17 -33.20 9.34 -5.10
N VAL A 18 -32.75 8.08 -4.99
CA VAL A 18 -31.46 7.72 -4.39
C VAL A 18 -30.29 8.25 -5.24
N TYR A 19 -30.32 7.97 -6.54
CA TYR A 19 -29.28 8.40 -7.46
C TYR A 19 -29.23 9.93 -7.59
N GLY A 20 -30.39 10.58 -7.67
CA GLY A 20 -30.52 12.04 -7.67
C GLY A 20 -29.97 12.66 -6.40
N GLY A 21 -30.23 12.06 -5.24
CA GLY A 21 -29.60 12.45 -3.98
C GLY A 21 -28.08 12.34 -4.04
N MET A 22 -27.55 11.24 -4.55
CA MET A 22 -26.11 11.03 -4.69
C MET A 22 -25.46 12.06 -5.65
N VAL A 23 -26.09 12.32 -6.81
CA VAL A 23 -25.63 13.31 -7.78
C VAL A 23 -25.65 14.71 -7.16
N ALA A 24 -26.73 15.08 -6.46
CA ALA A 24 -26.84 16.36 -5.79
C ALA A 24 -25.74 16.55 -4.74
N LEU A 25 -25.45 15.51 -3.94
CA LEU A 25 -24.35 15.55 -2.98
C LEU A 25 -23.02 15.80 -3.71
N VAL A 26 -22.72 15.07 -4.78
CA VAL A 26 -21.46 15.24 -5.50
C VAL A 26 -21.31 16.62 -6.13
N THR A 27 -22.39 17.21 -6.66
CA THR A 27 -22.32 18.52 -7.33
C THR A 27 -22.35 19.69 -6.36
N PHE A 28 -23.04 19.57 -5.22
CA PHE A 28 -23.24 20.69 -4.29
C PHE A 28 -22.42 20.59 -2.99
N VAL A 29 -21.86 19.42 -2.67
CA VAL A 29 -21.02 19.25 -1.48
C VAL A 29 -19.56 19.40 -1.88
N HIS A 30 -18.92 20.42 -1.33
CA HIS A 30 -17.47 20.55 -1.38
C HIS A 30 -16.86 19.66 -0.28
N PRO A 31 -16.05 18.64 -0.62
CA PRO A 31 -15.39 17.81 0.37
C PRO A 31 -14.37 18.66 1.14
N VAL A 32 -14.59 18.84 2.44
CA VAL A 32 -13.62 19.53 3.30
C VAL A 32 -12.52 18.53 3.65
N PRO A 33 -11.27 18.76 3.23
CA PRO A 33 -10.16 17.93 3.65
C PRO A 33 -9.94 18.15 5.14
N SER A 34 -10.24 17.13 5.95
CA SER A 34 -9.92 17.15 7.37
C SER A 34 -8.42 16.94 7.53
N GLU A 35 -7.70 17.95 8.05
CA GLU A 35 -6.29 17.81 8.36
C GLU A 35 -6.11 16.84 9.52
N MET A 36 -5.90 15.57 9.17
CA MET A 36 -5.51 14.52 10.11
C MET A 36 -4.09 14.82 10.61
N THR A 37 -3.97 15.57 11.70
CA THR A 37 -2.69 15.77 12.40
C THR A 37 -2.30 14.46 13.06
N ILE A 38 -1.67 13.57 12.30
CA ILE A 38 -1.02 12.38 12.85
C ILE A 38 0.23 12.90 13.57
N ARG A 39 0.17 12.95 14.90
CA ARG A 39 1.38 13.04 15.73
C ARG A 39 2.20 11.78 15.45
N ILE A 40 3.11 11.85 14.48
CA ILE A 40 4.11 10.81 14.26
C ILE A 40 5.05 10.91 15.46
N PRO A 41 5.05 9.92 16.36
CA PRO A 41 6.02 9.91 17.45
C PRO A 41 7.43 9.81 16.83
N PRO A 42 8.43 10.53 17.37
CA PRO A 42 9.76 10.66 16.76
C PRO A 42 10.45 9.30 16.53
N GLU A 43 10.06 8.26 17.27
CA GLU A 43 10.52 6.87 17.10
C GLU A 43 10.13 6.24 15.75
N LYS A 44 9.08 6.73 15.08
CA LYS A 44 8.62 6.22 13.76
C LYS A 44 9.10 7.05 12.57
N LEU A 45 9.72 8.22 12.81
CA LEU A 45 10.30 9.08 11.77
C LEU A 45 11.77 8.72 11.47
N ALA A 46 12.39 7.89 12.31
CA ALA A 46 13.71 7.33 12.04
C ALA A 46 13.67 6.58 10.69
N PRO A 47 14.49 6.96 9.70
CA PRO A 47 14.59 6.25 8.43
C PRO A 47 14.97 4.80 8.76
N LYS A 48 14.04 3.85 8.59
CA LYS A 48 14.44 2.44 8.51
C LYS A 48 15.22 2.34 7.21
N PRO A 49 16.56 2.15 7.25
CA PRO A 49 17.32 2.08 6.03
C PRO A 49 16.74 0.93 5.22
N ARG A 50 16.21 1.25 4.03
CA ARG A 50 15.88 0.27 3.00
C ARG A 50 17.21 -0.23 2.38
N SER A 51 18.12 -0.68 3.23
CA SER A 51 19.40 -1.27 2.89
C SER A 51 19.26 -2.79 2.99
N ALA A 52 18.33 -3.36 2.22
CA ALA A 52 18.25 -4.81 2.04
C ALA A 52 17.54 -5.22 0.74
N SER A 53 17.18 -4.29 -0.13
CA SER A 53 16.89 -4.60 -1.54
C SER A 53 18.07 -4.12 -2.37
N LEU A 54 19.25 -4.64 -2.08
CA LEU A 54 20.29 -4.73 -3.09
C LEU A 54 19.74 -5.71 -4.13
N PRO A 55 19.71 -5.35 -5.43
CA PRO A 55 19.41 -6.30 -6.46
C PRO A 55 20.45 -7.42 -6.37
N GLN A 56 20.04 -8.56 -5.81
CA GLN A 56 20.72 -9.84 -5.98
C GLN A 56 20.48 -10.29 -7.43
N ALA A 57 21.00 -9.49 -8.35
CA ALA A 57 20.94 -9.67 -9.78
C ALA A 57 22.31 -9.28 -10.35
N ALA A 58 23.34 -9.97 -9.88
CA ALA A 58 24.60 -10.17 -10.60
C ALA A 58 25.48 -11.05 -9.73
N THR A 59 25.47 -12.33 -10.03
CA THR A 59 26.66 -13.16 -9.90
C THR A 59 27.79 -12.47 -10.67
N PRO A 60 28.97 -12.25 -10.06
CA PRO A 60 30.18 -12.44 -10.82
C PRO A 60 30.97 -13.58 -10.18
N LEU A 61 31.21 -14.58 -11.00
CA LEU A 61 32.33 -15.50 -10.88
C LEU A 61 33.63 -14.68 -10.72
N ALA A 62 34.09 -14.39 -9.50
CA ALA A 62 35.48 -13.98 -9.22
C ALA A 62 35.69 -13.65 -7.72
N SER A 63 35.85 -14.68 -6.90
CA SER A 63 36.72 -14.58 -5.70
C SER A 63 37.34 -15.94 -5.42
N VAL A 64 38.03 -16.46 -6.45
CA VAL A 64 39.11 -17.42 -6.28
C VAL A 64 40.40 -16.60 -6.27
N SER A 65 41.36 -17.03 -5.45
CA SER A 65 42.75 -16.58 -5.40
C SER A 65 43.11 -15.56 -4.32
N GLY A 66 43.81 -16.08 -3.29
CA GLY A 66 44.77 -15.32 -2.51
C GLY A 66 44.88 -15.71 -1.03
N GLY A 67 45.76 -16.66 -0.70
CA GLY A 67 46.42 -16.64 0.61
C GLY A 67 46.28 -17.88 1.48
N THR A 68 46.89 -18.98 1.06
CA THR A 68 47.43 -20.02 1.94
C THR A 68 48.31 -19.40 3.04
N ALA A 69 47.87 -19.40 4.30
CA ALA A 69 48.72 -19.52 5.50
C ALA A 69 47.94 -19.28 6.81
N GLN A 70 47.07 -20.20 7.25
CA GLN A 70 46.91 -20.42 8.69
C GLN A 70 46.30 -21.79 9.05
N THR A 71 46.77 -22.83 8.37
CA THR A 71 46.72 -24.21 8.89
C THR A 71 48.14 -24.61 9.19
N ALA A 72 48.60 -24.43 10.43
CA ALA A 72 49.71 -25.16 11.07
C ALA A 72 50.28 -24.40 12.28
N ARG A 73 49.52 -24.33 13.38
CA ARG A 73 50.02 -24.40 14.77
C ARG A 73 48.83 -24.93 15.58
N THR A 74 48.61 -26.25 15.65
CA THR A 74 49.29 -27.19 16.57
C THR A 74 49.22 -26.61 17.98
N THR A 75 48.31 -27.09 18.83
CA THR A 75 48.48 -28.33 19.63
C THR A 75 49.73 -28.21 20.51
N ALA A 76 49.50 -28.17 21.83
CA ALA A 76 50.50 -28.07 22.92
C ALA A 76 51.22 -26.71 22.95
N GLU A 77 51.17 -25.89 24.00
CA GLU A 77 50.98 -26.12 25.43
C GLU A 77 49.95 -25.18 26.07
#